data_AF-A0A968MI34-F1
#
_entry.id   AF-A0A968MI34-F1
#
_cell.length_a   1.000
_cell.length_b   1.000
_cell.length_c   1.000
_cell.angle_alpha   90.00
_cell.angle_beta   90.00
_cell.angle_gamma   90.00
#
_symmetry.space_group_name_H-M   'P 1'
#
loop_
_entity.id
_entity.type
_entity.pdbx_description
1 polymer ?
#
loop_
_entity_poly.entity_id
_entity_poly.type
_entity_poly.pdbx_seq_one_letter_code
_entity_poly.pdbx_strand_id
1 'polypeptide(L)'
;MGLVETSIGKMVPIMTSKDIEEDLLQVFAEPYNTLILDKNGFKNPIPDIRGLAPKVNMKAWVDRKSFIHNLGHAVAAYIGKLFCPGTLLFMGSIAKQTIL
;
A
#
# COMPACT_ATOMS: atom_id res chain seq x y z
N MET A 1 23.96 15.34 3.48
CA MET A 1 22.57 14.88 3.26
C MET A 1 22.57 13.60 2.42
N GLY A 2 22.13 12.47 2.96
CA GLY A 2 21.70 11.30 2.18
C GLY A 2 20.18 11.35 2.05
N LEU A 3 19.66 11.30 0.82
CA LEU A 3 18.23 11.36 0.54
C LEU A 3 17.85 10.02 -0.08
N VAL A 4 17.14 9.20 0.67
CA VAL A 4 16.76 7.85 0.25
C VAL A 4 15.31 7.89 -0.22
N GLU A 5 15.09 7.73 -1.52
CA GLU A 5 13.75 7.58 -2.06
C GLU A 5 13.12 6.27 -1.57
N THR A 6 11.81 6.28 -1.33
CA THR A 6 11.06 5.10 -0.89
C THR A 6 9.79 4.90 -1.71
N SER A 7 9.38 3.63 -1.85
CA SER A 7 8.06 3.27 -2.38
C SER A 7 7.33 2.44 -1.33
N ILE A 8 6.32 3.07 -0.72
CA ILE A 8 5.50 2.51 0.35
C ILE A 8 4.15 2.13 -0.23
N GLY A 9 3.67 0.92 0.04
CA GLY A 9 2.38 0.42 -0.43
C GLY A 9 1.69 -0.44 0.61
N LYS A 10 1.50 0.11 1.82
CA LYS A 10 0.83 -0.58 2.93
C LYS A 10 -0.61 -0.09 3.04
N MET A 11 -1.57 -0.99 2.93
CA MET A 11 -2.99 -0.70 3.13
C MET A 11 -3.31 -0.55 4.62
N VAL A 12 -3.80 0.63 4.99
CA VAL A 12 -4.25 1.01 6.33
C VAL A 12 -5.67 1.58 6.18
N PRO A 13 -6.72 0.84 6.61
CA PRO A 13 -8.08 1.34 6.53
C PRO A 13 -8.30 2.49 7.52
N ILE A 14 -9.34 3.29 7.26
CA ILE A 14 -9.79 4.31 8.19
C ILE A 14 -10.44 3.62 9.39
N MET A 15 -10.03 3.99 10.59
CA MET A 15 -10.61 3.49 11.84
C MET A 15 -12.04 4.00 12.02
N THR A 16 -12.94 3.15 12.48
CA THR A 16 -14.31 3.57 12.81
C THR A 16 -14.32 4.33 14.15
N SER A 17 -15.39 5.10 14.42
CA SER A 17 -15.54 5.77 15.71
C SER A 17 -15.49 4.79 16.88
N LYS A 18 -16.07 3.60 16.70
CA LYS A 18 -16.03 2.53 17.70
C LYS A 18 -14.59 2.07 17.97
N ASP A 19 -13.79 1.86 16.92
CA ASP A 19 -12.39 1.43 17.09
C ASP A 19 -11.56 2.49 17.84
N ILE A 20 -11.82 3.77 17.58
CA ILE A 20 -11.15 4.90 18.25
C ILE A 20 -11.56 5.02 19.72
N GLU A 21 -12.85 4.80 20.03
CA GLU A 21 -13.36 4.80 21.40
C GLU A 21 -12.79 3.65 22.24
N GLU A 22 -12.55 2.49 21.63
CA GLU A 22 -11.93 1.34 22.29
C GLU A 22 -10.44 1.58 22.59
N ASP A 23 -9.66 2.02 21.60
CA ASP A 23 -8.25 2.41 21.77
C ASP A 23 -7.80 3.42 20.71
N LEU A 24 -7.47 4.63 21.15
CA LEU A 24 -6.97 5.74 20.33
C LEU A 24 -5.66 5.43 19.58
N LEU A 25 -4.87 4.46 20.04
CA LEU A 25 -3.59 4.08 19.43
C LEU A 25 -3.73 2.87 18.49
N GLN A 26 -4.91 2.26 18.41
CA GLN A 26 -5.14 1.08 17.57
C GLN A 26 -5.08 1.44 16.08
N VAL A 27 -4.34 0.63 15.33
CA VAL A 27 -4.27 0.72 13.87
C VAL A 27 -4.40 -0.65 13.25
N PHE A 28 -5.27 -0.79 12.26
CA PHE A 28 -5.29 -1.96 11.39
C PHE A 28 -4.34 -1.75 10.22
N ALA A 29 -3.63 -2.80 9.81
CA ALA A 29 -2.80 -2.74 8.63
C ALA A 29 -2.62 -4.14 8.04
N GLU A 30 -2.47 -4.22 6.72
CA GLU A 30 -2.23 -5.49 6.05
C GLU A 30 -0.89 -6.13 6.50
N PRO A 31 -0.69 -7.46 6.38
CA PRO A 31 0.54 -8.11 6.81
C PRO A 31 1.76 -7.80 5.93
N TYR A 32 1.58 -7.15 4.77
CA TYR A 32 2.68 -6.74 3.90
C TYR A 32 3.58 -5.69 4.60
N ASN A 33 4.86 -6.03 4.78
CA ASN A 33 5.82 -5.28 5.62
C ASN A 33 7.15 -4.98 4.90
N THR A 34 7.20 -5.10 3.57
CA THR A 34 8.41 -4.84 2.80
C THR A 34 8.49 -3.36 2.42
N LEU A 35 9.54 -2.67 2.88
CA LEU A 35 9.83 -1.28 2.53
C LEU A 35 10.84 -1.23 1.38
N ILE A 36 10.36 -0.79 0.22
CA ILE A 36 11.23 -0.56 -0.95
C ILE A 36 11.90 0.80 -0.81
N LEU A 37 13.21 0.83 -1.04
CA LEU A 37 14.04 2.01 -0.85
C LEU A 37 15.22 2.02 -1.82
N ASP A 38 15.68 3.21 -2.19
CA ASP A 38 16.82 3.38 -3.08
C ASP A 38 18.14 3.06 -2.36
N LYS A 39 18.80 1.98 -2.79
CA LYS A 39 20.09 1.55 -2.26
C LYS A 39 21.15 2.66 -2.41
N ASN A 40 21.08 3.43 -3.49
CA ASN A 40 22.12 4.41 -3.83
C ASN A 40 21.93 5.75 -3.10
N GLY A 41 20.77 5.98 -2.47
CA GLY A 41 20.51 7.19 -1.67
C GLY A 41 21.22 7.22 -0.32
N PHE A 42 21.77 6.08 0.13
CA PHE A 42 22.47 5.96 1.41
C PHE A 42 23.89 6.52 1.32
N LYS A 43 24.28 7.33 2.32
CA LYS A 43 25.67 7.77 2.52
C LYS A 43 26.47 6.87 3.46
N ASN A 44 25.76 6.14 4.32
CA ASN A 44 26.30 5.23 5.32
C ASN A 44 25.88 3.80 4.96
N PRO A 45 26.43 2.77 5.63
CA PRO A 45 25.91 1.42 5.49
C PRO A 45 24.39 1.37 5.73
N ILE A 46 23.71 0.56 4.91
CA ILE A 46 22.27 0.31 5.08
C ILE A 46 22.08 -0.44 6.40
N PRO A 47 21.17 0.01 7.28
CA PRO A 47 20.96 -0.65 8.56
C PRO A 47 20.35 -2.03 8.37
N ASP A 48 20.75 -2.98 9.23
CA ASP A 48 20.20 -4.34 9.24
C ASP A 48 18.85 -4.34 9.97
N ILE A 49 17.80 -3.94 9.24
CA ILE A 49 16.43 -3.91 9.73
C ILE A 49 15.58 -4.84 8.87
N ARG A 50 14.87 -5.76 9.53
CA ARG A 50 13.96 -6.69 8.86
C ARG A 50 12.91 -5.92 8.05
N GLY A 51 12.70 -6.35 6.79
CA GLY A 51 11.69 -5.77 5.91
C GLY A 51 12.22 -4.66 5.00
N LEU A 52 13.44 -4.16 5.21
CA LEU A 52 14.09 -3.29 4.24
C LEU A 52 14.44 -4.08 2.97
N ALA A 53 14.08 -3.53 1.82
CA ALA A 53 14.36 -4.11 0.52
C ALA A 53 15.04 -3.07 -0.38
N PRO A 54 16.36 -2.87 -0.24
CA PRO A 54 17.12 -1.91 -1.04
C PRO A 54 17.11 -2.31 -2.52
N LYS A 55 16.84 -1.34 -3.41
CA LYS A 55 16.80 -1.53 -4.86
C LYS A 55 17.72 -0.54 -5.55
N VAL A 56 18.34 -0.99 -6.66
CA VAL A 56 19.23 -0.14 -7.48
C VAL A 56 18.41 0.67 -8.50
N ASN A 57 17.41 0.05 -9.12
CA ASN A 57 16.52 0.73 -10.08
C ASN A 57 15.24 1.17 -9.37
N MET A 58 15.30 2.25 -8.61
CA MET A 58 14.16 2.74 -7.83
C MET A 58 12.96 3.08 -8.72
N LYS A 59 13.22 3.67 -9.89
CA LYS A 59 12.19 4.04 -10.88
C LYS A 59 11.27 2.87 -11.23
N ALA A 60 11.83 1.68 -11.49
CA ALA A 60 11.02 0.51 -11.81
C ALA A 60 10.04 0.11 -10.69
N TRP A 61 10.40 0.34 -9.42
CA TRP A 61 9.54 0.00 -8.28
C TRP A 61 8.47 1.06 -8.01
N VAL A 62 8.79 2.33 -8.27
CA VAL A 62 7.79 3.41 -8.29
C VAL A 62 6.78 3.15 -9.40
N ASP A 63 7.24 2.90 -10.62
CA ASP A 63 6.39 2.62 -11.79
C ASP A 63 5.53 1.38 -11.54
N ARG A 64 6.09 0.30 -11.00
CA ARG A 64 5.33 -0.92 -10.66
C ARG A 64 4.20 -0.62 -9.66
N LYS A 65 4.45 0.18 -8.64
CA LYS A 65 3.40 0.57 -7.66
C LYS A 65 2.30 1.37 -8.35
N SER A 66 2.68 2.37 -9.14
CA SER A 66 1.74 3.27 -9.81
C SER A 66 0.88 2.53 -10.85
N PHE A 67 1.50 1.74 -11.73
CA PHE A 67 0.82 1.11 -12.86
C PHE A 67 0.15 -0.23 -12.55
N ILE A 68 0.49 -0.88 -11.43
CA ILE A 68 -0.17 -2.13 -11.05
C ILE A 68 -1.09 -1.90 -9.85
N HIS A 69 -0.54 -1.47 -8.72
CA HIS A 69 -1.28 -1.40 -7.47
C HIS A 69 -2.24 -0.21 -7.43
N ASN A 70 -1.74 1.02 -7.64
CA ASN A 70 -2.59 2.21 -7.62
C ASN A 70 -3.62 2.19 -8.77
N LEU A 71 -3.19 1.80 -9.97
CA LEU A 71 -4.11 1.64 -11.11
C LEU A 71 -5.16 0.58 -10.83
N GLY A 72 -4.76 -0.60 -10.32
CA GLY A 72 -5.69 -1.66 -9.94
C GLY A 72 -6.70 -1.18 -8.90
N HIS A 73 -6.26 -0.40 -7.91
CA HIS A 73 -7.15 0.23 -6.93
C HIS A 73 -8.16 1.17 -7.57
N ALA A 74 -7.70 2.08 -8.42
CA ALA A 74 -8.57 3.05 -9.08
C ALA A 74 -9.61 2.35 -9.97
N VAL A 75 -9.18 1.40 -10.80
CA VAL A 75 -10.06 0.64 -11.70
C VAL A 75 -11.13 -0.11 -10.92
N ALA A 76 -10.75 -0.89 -9.90
CA ALA A 76 -11.72 -1.65 -9.12
C ALA A 76 -12.66 -0.75 -8.30
N ALA A 77 -12.21 0.42 -7.83
CA ALA A 77 -13.09 1.38 -7.16
C ALA A 77 -14.13 1.99 -8.12
N TYR A 78 -13.71 2.46 -9.29
CA TYR A 78 -14.63 3.08 -10.26
C TYR A 78 -15.62 2.07 -10.86
N ILE A 79 -15.14 0.90 -11.29
CA ILE A 79 -16.00 -0.17 -11.82
C ILE A 79 -16.96 -0.66 -10.74
N GLY A 80 -16.47 -0.90 -9.52
CA GLY A 80 -17.30 -1.32 -8.39
C GLY A 80 -18.42 -0.32 -8.08
N LYS A 81 -18.12 0.99 -8.13
CA LYS A 81 -19.12 2.03 -7.94
C LYS A 81 -20.20 2.02 -9.02
N LEU A 82 -19.81 1.78 -10.27
CA LEU A 82 -20.73 1.81 -11.43
C LEU A 82 -21.66 0.59 -11.47
N PHE A 83 -21.10 -0.61 -11.29
CA PHE A 83 -21.85 -1.86 -11.49
C PHE A 83 -22.34 -2.51 -10.20
N CYS A 84 -21.84 -2.09 -9.04
CA CYS A 84 -22.20 -2.64 -7.74
C CYS A 84 -22.46 -1.51 -6.72
N PRO A 85 -23.49 -0.64 -6.94
CA PRO A 85 -23.67 0.62 -6.22
C PRO A 85 -23.87 0.48 -4.70
N GLY A 86 -24.18 -0.72 -4.18
CA GLY A 86 -24.23 -1.03 -2.75
C GLY A 86 -22.88 -1.37 -2.11
N THR A 87 -21.79 -1.33 -2.87
CA THR A 87 -20.46 -1.74 -2.42
C THR A 87 -19.65 -0.50 -2.04
N LEU A 88 -19.61 -0.18 -0.74
CA LEU A 88 -18.86 0.97 -0.22
C LEU A 88 -17.35 0.71 -0.06
N LEU A 89 -16.93 -0.56 0.00
CA LEU A 89 -15.54 -0.92 0.31
C LEU A 89 -14.82 -1.46 -0.91
N PHE A 90 -13.54 -1.07 -1.05
CA PHE A 90 -12.61 -1.60 -2.04
C PHE A 90 -12.66 -3.15 -2.08
N MET A 91 -12.66 -3.80 -0.91
CA MET A 91 -12.75 -5.26 -0.80
C MET A 91 -14.07 -5.85 -1.31
N GLY A 92 -15.19 -5.13 -1.19
CA GLY A 92 -16.48 -5.63 -1.69
C GLY A 92 -16.56 -5.63 -3.22
N SER A 93 -15.76 -4.78 -3.89
CA SER A 93 -15.67 -4.74 -5.36
C SER A 93 -14.80 -5.88 -5.88
N ILE A 94 -13.68 -6.15 -5.20
CA ILE A 94 -12.77 -7.26 -5.56
C ILE A 94 -13.41 -8.62 -5.23
N ALA A 95 -14.07 -8.76 -4.07
CA ALA A 95 -14.64 -10.03 -3.61
C ALA A 95 -15.85 -10.49 -4.43
N LYS A 96 -16.59 -9.58 -5.08
CA LYS A 96 -17.70 -9.96 -5.98
C LYS A 96 -17.24 -10.37 -7.37
N GLN A 97 -16.01 -10.05 -7.78
CA GLN A 97 -15.51 -10.31 -9.13
C GLN A 97 -14.58 -11.54 -9.21
N THR A 98 -14.30 -12.23 -8.09
CA THR A 98 -13.48 -13.48 -8.05
C THR A 98 -14.30 -14.76 -8.32
N ILE A 99 -15.33 -14.69 -9.17
CA ILE A 99 -15.86 -15.87 -9.86
C ILE A 99 -15.60 -15.66 -11.34
N LEU A 100 -14.35 -15.88 -11.75
CA LEU A 100 -13.88 -16.49 -13.00
C LEU A 100 -12.42 -16.88 -12.79
#